data_AF-A0A4R8QF40-F1
#
_entry.id   AF-A0A4R8QF40-F1
#
_cell.length_a   1.000
_cell.length_b   1.000
_cell.length_c   1.000
_cell.angle_alpha   90.00
_cell.angle_beta   90.00
_cell.angle_gamma   90.00
#
_symmetry.space_group_name_H-M   'P 1'
#
loop_
_entity.id
_entity.type
_entity.pdbx_description
1 polymer ?
#
loop_
_entity_poly.entity_id
_entity_poly.type
_entity_poly.pdbx_seq_one_letter_code
_entity_poly.pdbx_strand_id
1 'polypeptide(L)'
;MDSGAFLSKRGEQYALPANKNKLLEILRDVWHPIDNPQGYLNLGVAENTLMHKELLQYVNTKLTVDGAALGYGDSFSGSHRLKNVLATFLTRHFRAARPIQAADLVVTSGVSAAIEACAFTLGNVGDGVLLARPFYKAFPYNLSNRAGLRPVFVSFSGEDPFGPESAAKYERALLEAREQGITVRALLLCNPHNPLGTCAARQTLISYMELCQKYNLHVISDEIYGLSCWENPETPEATTFHSMLSINPDGIINPALVHVLWGISKDLGMNGVRMGCVVSQTNQSLIRALQTNS
;
A
#
# COMPACT_ATOMS: atom_id res chain seq x y z
N MET A 1 -20.11 26.19 20.64
CA MET A 1 -21.13 26.27 19.57
C MET A 1 -21.08 24.95 18.85
N ASP A 2 -22.17 24.17 18.93
CA ASP A 2 -22.26 22.81 18.39
C ASP A 2 -21.91 22.77 16.90
N SER A 3 -20.85 22.04 16.57
CA SER A 3 -20.32 21.87 15.22
C SER A 3 -21.12 20.87 14.36
N GLY A 4 -22.27 20.38 14.84
CA GLY A 4 -22.97 19.24 14.24
C GLY A 4 -23.92 19.55 13.07
N ALA A 5 -24.32 20.80 12.86
CA ALA A 5 -25.37 21.10 11.87
C ALA A 5 -24.93 21.04 10.39
N PHE A 6 -23.62 20.92 10.10
CA PHE A 6 -23.08 21.13 8.75
C PHE A 6 -22.32 19.94 8.16
N LEU A 7 -22.12 18.86 8.93
CA LEU A 7 -21.37 17.68 8.48
C LEU A 7 -22.26 16.44 8.53
N SER A 8 -21.94 15.44 7.70
CA SER A 8 -22.52 14.10 7.89
C SER A 8 -22.07 13.53 9.23
N LYS A 9 -22.81 12.58 9.80
CA LYS A 9 -22.41 11.88 11.05
C LYS A 9 -20.97 11.35 11.00
N ARG A 10 -20.55 10.88 9.82
CA ARG A 10 -19.17 10.42 9.57
C ARG A 10 -18.18 11.58 9.60
N GLY A 11 -18.52 12.71 8.95
CA GLY A 11 -17.72 13.93 8.99
C GLY A 11 -17.55 14.49 10.41
N GLU A 12 -18.62 14.48 11.21
CA GLU A 12 -18.57 14.89 12.63
C GLU A 12 -17.62 14.02 13.44
N GLN A 13 -17.70 12.69 13.27
CA GLN A 13 -16.80 11.74 13.95
C GLN A 13 -15.33 12.02 13.62
N TYR A 14 -15.00 12.37 12.37
CA TYR A 14 -13.63 12.69 11.99
C TYR A 14 -13.19 14.09 12.40
N ALA A 15 -14.11 15.04 12.52
CA ALA A 15 -13.83 16.40 12.97
C ALA A 15 -13.56 16.52 14.48
N LEU A 16 -13.72 15.43 15.25
CA LEU A 16 -13.46 15.43 16.70
C LEU A 16 -12.01 15.88 17.00
N PRO A 17 -11.77 16.78 17.98
CA PRO A 17 -10.44 17.26 18.33
C PRO A 17 -9.42 16.15 18.67
N ALA A 18 -9.90 15.01 19.18
CA ALA A 18 -9.08 13.84 19.47
C ALA A 18 -8.40 13.25 18.22
N ASN A 19 -8.93 13.50 17.02
CA ASN A 19 -8.35 13.07 15.75
C ASN A 19 -7.31 14.05 15.18
N LYS A 20 -7.04 15.17 15.85
CA LYS A 20 -6.04 16.14 15.40
C LYS A 20 -4.69 15.44 15.23
N ASN A 21 -4.11 15.57 14.05
CA ASN A 21 -2.82 14.96 13.75
C ASN A 21 -1.68 15.72 14.46
N LYS A 22 -1.28 15.21 15.63
CA LYS A 22 -0.17 15.75 16.43
C LYS A 22 1.15 15.84 15.65
N LEU A 23 1.33 15.04 14.60
CA LEU A 23 2.51 15.13 13.75
C LEU A 23 2.64 16.52 13.09
N LEU A 24 1.54 17.19 12.76
CA LEU A 24 1.58 18.53 12.18
C LEU A 24 2.12 19.58 13.14
N GLU A 25 2.00 19.36 14.46
CA GLU A 25 2.59 20.24 15.46
C GLU A 25 4.11 20.05 15.49
N ILE A 26 4.57 18.79 15.47
CA ILE A 26 6.00 18.43 15.37
C ILE A 26 6.62 19.00 14.09
N LEU A 27 5.96 18.83 12.94
CA LEU A 27 6.48 19.29 11.64
C LEU A 27 6.54 20.81 11.49
N ARG A 28 5.89 21.58 12.37
CA ARG A 28 5.96 23.05 12.38
C ARG A 28 7.13 23.59 13.19
N ASP A 29 7.72 22.75 14.04
CA ASP A 29 8.79 23.11 14.96
C ASP A 29 9.92 22.08 14.88
N VAL A 30 10.40 21.84 13.66
CA VAL A 30 11.46 20.85 13.41
C VAL A 30 12.81 21.40 13.85
N TRP A 31 13.60 20.55 14.48
CA TRP A 31 14.97 20.87 14.89
C TRP A 31 15.84 21.28 13.71
N HIS A 32 16.66 22.32 13.91
CA HIS A 32 17.72 22.73 12.98
C HIS A 32 18.95 23.18 13.79
N PRO A 33 20.18 22.78 13.41
CA PRO A 33 21.37 22.99 14.26
C PRO A 33 21.70 24.46 14.54
N ILE A 34 21.25 25.38 13.68
CA ILE A 34 21.53 26.82 13.79
C ILE A 34 20.22 27.58 14.07
N ASP A 35 19.29 27.53 13.11
CA ASP A 35 18.03 28.30 13.17
C ASP A 35 17.00 27.84 14.20
N ASN A 36 16.99 26.57 14.62
CA ASN A 36 16.02 26.05 15.60
C ASN A 36 16.57 24.88 16.45
N PRO A 37 17.58 25.12 17.30
CA PRO A 37 18.26 24.05 18.03
C PRO A 37 17.41 23.42 19.13
N GLN A 38 16.25 24.01 19.46
CA GLN A 38 15.30 23.53 20.46
C GLN A 38 14.06 22.84 19.85
N GLY A 39 13.96 22.81 18.52
CA GLY A 39 12.86 22.14 17.84
C GLY A 39 12.88 20.61 18.03
N TYR A 40 11.82 19.96 17.58
CA TYR A 40 11.68 18.52 17.63
C TYR A 40 12.56 17.82 16.60
N LEU A 41 13.35 16.84 17.05
CA LEU A 41 13.98 15.86 16.16
C LEU A 41 12.94 14.83 15.71
N ASN A 42 12.57 14.88 14.42
CA ASN A 42 11.56 13.98 13.88
C ASN A 42 12.14 12.63 13.48
N LEU A 43 11.93 11.62 14.33
CA LEU A 43 12.28 10.21 14.06
C LEU A 43 11.05 9.33 13.76
N GLY A 44 9.85 9.94 13.66
CA GLY A 44 8.57 9.23 13.55
C GLY A 44 7.98 9.19 12.14
N VAL A 45 8.61 9.87 11.16
CA VAL A 45 8.12 9.94 9.78
C VAL A 45 9.05 9.16 8.87
N ALA A 46 8.49 8.15 8.19
CA ALA A 46 9.19 7.42 7.15
C ALA A 46 9.29 8.27 5.87
N GLU A 47 10.35 9.08 5.78
CA GLU A 47 10.68 9.90 4.62
C GLU A 47 12.11 9.59 4.15
N ASN A 48 12.27 9.37 2.84
CA ASN A 48 13.57 9.14 2.23
C ASN A 48 14.12 10.44 1.66
N THR A 49 14.84 11.20 2.49
CA THR A 49 15.51 12.45 2.09
C THR A 49 16.87 12.21 1.43
N LEU A 50 17.40 10.99 1.49
CA LEU A 50 18.75 10.65 1.04
C LEU A 50 18.94 10.83 -0.48
N MET A 51 17.86 10.80 -1.25
CA MET A 51 17.88 10.93 -2.71
C MET A 51 17.56 12.34 -3.21
N HIS A 52 17.25 13.29 -2.31
CA HIS A 52 16.74 14.60 -2.72
C HIS A 52 17.72 15.36 -3.60
N LYS A 53 19.03 15.25 -3.35
CA LYS A 53 20.05 15.94 -4.15
C LYS A 53 20.01 15.49 -5.61
N GLU A 54 20.05 14.18 -5.85
CA GLU A 54 20.04 13.56 -7.17
C GLU A 54 18.71 13.82 -7.89
N LEU A 55 17.59 13.72 -7.18
CA LEU A 55 16.26 13.98 -7.73
C LEU A 55 16.09 15.44 -8.14
N LEU A 56 16.50 16.39 -7.30
CA LEU A 56 16.45 17.82 -7.62
C LEU A 56 17.35 18.15 -8.80
N GLN A 57 18.56 17.59 -8.84
CA GLN A 57 19.44 17.74 -9.99
C GLN A 57 18.78 17.23 -11.28
N TYR A 58 18.19 16.03 -11.24
CA TYR A 58 17.52 15.46 -12.40
C TYR A 58 16.32 16.31 -12.84
N VAL A 59 15.42 16.65 -11.91
CA VAL A 59 14.22 17.44 -12.20
C VAL A 59 14.60 18.81 -12.78
N ASN A 60 15.54 19.52 -12.18
CA ASN A 60 15.90 20.87 -12.60
C ASN A 60 16.71 20.93 -13.91
N THR A 61 17.26 19.80 -14.37
CA THR A 61 18.11 19.78 -15.59
C THR A 61 17.58 18.93 -16.73
N LYS A 62 16.70 17.97 -16.46
CA LYS A 62 16.21 16.99 -17.45
C LYS A 62 14.71 17.03 -17.66
N LEU A 63 13.92 17.52 -16.69
CA LEU A 63 12.47 17.53 -16.84
C LEU A 63 12.06 18.63 -17.81
N THR A 64 11.45 18.23 -18.93
CA THR A 64 10.72 19.14 -19.81
C THR A 64 9.24 18.80 -19.72
N VAL A 65 8.42 19.80 -19.44
CA VAL A 65 6.96 19.68 -19.38
C VAL A 65 6.38 20.38 -20.60
N ASP A 66 5.67 19.64 -21.44
CA ASP A 66 4.93 20.21 -22.57
C ASP A 66 3.45 20.47 -22.21
N GLY A 67 2.70 21.08 -23.13
CA GLY A 67 1.29 21.38 -22.90
C GLY A 67 0.42 20.14 -22.73
N ALA A 68 0.82 18.97 -23.24
CA ALA A 68 0.04 17.74 -23.09
C ALA A 68 0.00 17.27 -21.63
N ALA A 69 1.07 17.52 -20.88
CA ALA A 69 1.12 17.26 -19.44
C ALA A 69 0.21 18.18 -18.60
N LEU A 70 -0.28 19.28 -19.17
CA LEU A 70 -1.20 20.22 -18.50
C LEU A 70 -2.67 19.95 -18.82
N GLY A 71 -2.96 19.09 -19.81
CA GLY A 71 -4.31 18.71 -20.19
C GLY A 71 -4.78 17.40 -19.53
N TYR A 72 -5.92 16.88 -20.00
CA TYR A 72 -6.44 15.57 -19.57
C TYR A 72 -5.57 14.38 -20.00
N GLY A 73 -4.57 14.61 -20.85
CA GLY A 73 -3.73 13.54 -21.40
C GLY A 73 -4.52 12.60 -22.31
N ASP A 74 -4.15 11.32 -22.30
CA ASP A 74 -4.69 10.27 -23.17
C ASP A 74 -5.43 9.16 -22.40
N SER A 75 -5.61 9.31 -21.09
CA SER A 75 -6.30 8.34 -20.22
C SER A 75 -6.57 8.93 -18.83
N PHE A 76 -7.77 8.67 -18.27
CA PHE A 76 -8.15 9.11 -16.93
C PHE A 76 -7.57 8.26 -15.80
N SER A 77 -7.00 7.09 -16.11
CA SER A 77 -6.39 6.18 -15.15
C SER A 77 -4.85 6.29 -15.09
N GLY A 78 -4.33 7.46 -15.49
CA GLY A 78 -2.91 7.70 -15.81
C GLY A 78 -2.62 7.57 -17.31
N SER A 79 -1.70 8.41 -17.80
CA SER A 79 -1.37 8.46 -19.23
C SER A 79 -0.74 7.17 -19.75
N HIS A 80 -0.94 6.84 -21.04
CA HIS A 80 -0.34 5.63 -21.61
C HIS A 80 1.17 5.61 -21.46
N ARG A 81 1.83 6.77 -21.62
CA ARG A 81 3.28 6.90 -21.39
C ARG A 81 3.68 6.50 -19.97
N LEU A 82 3.00 7.04 -18.95
CA LEU A 82 3.27 6.69 -17.55
C LEU A 82 3.00 5.20 -17.31
N LYS A 83 1.87 4.69 -17.78
CA LYS A 83 1.49 3.29 -17.60
C LYS A 83 2.48 2.32 -18.24
N ASN A 84 2.95 2.60 -19.46
CA ASN A 84 3.98 1.79 -20.14
C ASN A 84 5.32 1.80 -19.40
N VAL A 85 5.72 2.96 -18.85
CA VAL A 85 6.94 3.07 -18.03
C VAL A 85 6.78 2.27 -16.75
N LEU A 86 5.68 2.41 -16.02
CA LEU A 86 5.40 1.66 -14.80
C LEU A 86 5.37 0.15 -15.04
N ALA A 87 4.68 -0.30 -16.10
CA ALA A 87 4.61 -1.69 -16.50
C ALA A 87 6.02 -2.29 -16.72
N THR A 88 6.84 -1.60 -17.51
CA THR A 88 8.23 -2.02 -17.79
C THR A 88 9.09 -1.99 -16.52
N PHE A 89 8.99 -0.91 -15.75
CA PHE A 89 9.75 -0.68 -14.53
C PHE A 89 9.45 -1.75 -13.48
N LEU A 90 8.18 -1.99 -13.18
CA LEU A 90 7.77 -3.00 -12.21
C LEU A 90 8.06 -4.42 -12.72
N THR A 91 7.87 -4.72 -14.01
CA THR A 91 8.26 -6.03 -14.57
C THR A 91 9.73 -6.33 -14.27
N ARG A 92 10.61 -5.34 -14.51
CA ARG A 92 12.05 -5.49 -14.27
C ARG A 92 12.40 -5.54 -12.78
N HIS A 93 11.98 -4.53 -12.02
CA HIS A 93 12.45 -4.34 -10.65
C HIS A 93 11.77 -5.26 -9.65
N PHE A 94 10.53 -5.66 -9.92
CA PHE A 94 9.79 -6.62 -9.08
C PHE A 94 9.93 -8.05 -9.61
N ARG A 95 10.74 -8.24 -10.67
CA ARG A 95 11.02 -9.53 -11.30
C ARG A 95 9.74 -10.30 -11.61
N ALA A 96 8.76 -9.61 -12.18
CA ALA A 96 7.44 -10.17 -12.40
C ALA A 96 7.52 -11.45 -13.25
N ALA A 97 6.88 -12.53 -12.80
CA ALA A 97 6.88 -13.82 -13.47
C ALA A 97 6.23 -13.75 -14.87
N ARG A 98 5.33 -12.77 -15.07
CA ARG A 98 4.72 -12.43 -16.36
C ARG A 98 4.88 -10.94 -16.63
N PRO A 99 5.20 -10.53 -17.87
CA PRO A 99 5.30 -9.11 -18.22
C PRO A 99 4.00 -8.36 -17.90
N ILE A 100 4.11 -7.28 -17.14
CA ILE A 100 3.00 -6.39 -16.83
C ILE A 100 2.67 -5.58 -18.09
N GLN A 101 1.38 -5.41 -18.38
CA GLN A 101 0.89 -4.56 -19.46
C GLN A 101 0.32 -3.25 -18.90
N ALA A 102 0.27 -2.19 -19.70
CA ALA A 102 -0.38 -0.94 -19.30
C ALA A 102 -1.89 -1.10 -19.00
N ALA A 103 -2.53 -2.17 -19.51
CA ALA A 103 -3.90 -2.52 -19.20
C ALA A 103 -4.07 -3.24 -17.85
N ASP A 104 -2.98 -3.67 -17.22
CA ASP A 104 -2.99 -4.37 -15.93
C ASP A 104 -2.93 -3.41 -14.75
N LEU A 105 -2.92 -2.10 -15.00
CA LEU A 105 -2.61 -1.12 -13.98
C LEU A 105 -3.47 0.15 -14.04
N VAL A 106 -3.71 0.72 -12.86
CA VAL A 106 -4.40 1.99 -12.65
C VAL A 106 -3.52 2.86 -11.78
N VAL A 107 -3.26 4.09 -12.24
CA VAL A 107 -2.52 5.10 -11.47
C VAL A 107 -3.47 5.76 -10.49
N THR A 108 -2.99 6.01 -9.27
CA THR A 108 -3.74 6.59 -8.16
C THR A 108 -2.98 7.74 -7.53
N SER A 109 -3.68 8.55 -6.74
CA SER A 109 -3.10 9.64 -5.93
C SER A 109 -2.32 9.11 -4.71
N GLY A 110 -1.30 8.28 -4.96
CA GLY A 110 -0.54 7.55 -3.96
C GLY A 110 -1.17 6.21 -3.56
N VAL A 111 -0.41 5.43 -2.77
CA VAL A 111 -0.81 4.06 -2.38
C VAL A 111 -1.97 4.05 -1.37
N SER A 112 -2.13 5.09 -0.55
CA SER A 112 -3.32 5.16 0.33
C SER A 112 -4.62 5.24 -0.46
N ALA A 113 -4.64 6.00 -1.56
CA ALA A 113 -5.79 6.04 -2.49
C ALA A 113 -5.96 4.69 -3.21
N ALA A 114 -4.87 3.99 -3.53
CA ALA A 114 -4.93 2.64 -4.10
C ALA A 114 -5.59 1.63 -3.15
N ILE A 115 -5.23 1.64 -1.86
CA ILE A 115 -5.84 0.79 -0.83
C ILE A 115 -7.32 1.10 -0.68
N GLU A 116 -7.68 2.38 -0.62
CA GLU A 116 -9.08 2.80 -0.53
C GLU A 116 -9.89 2.37 -1.76
N ALA A 117 -9.34 2.55 -2.97
CA ALA A 117 -10.00 2.13 -4.20
C ALA A 117 -10.21 0.61 -4.25
N CYS A 118 -9.21 -0.17 -3.82
CA CYS A 118 -9.35 -1.62 -3.66
C CYS A 118 -10.42 -1.97 -2.61
N ALA A 119 -10.41 -1.33 -1.44
CA ALA A 119 -11.40 -1.57 -0.40
C ALA A 119 -12.83 -1.30 -0.88
N PHE A 120 -13.03 -0.17 -1.56
CA PHE A 120 -14.33 0.22 -2.10
C PHE A 120 -14.83 -0.74 -3.19
N THR A 121 -13.91 -1.35 -3.95
CA THR A 121 -14.26 -2.19 -5.10
C THR A 121 -14.43 -3.67 -4.75
N LEU A 122 -13.68 -4.18 -3.76
CA LEU A 122 -13.57 -5.61 -3.48
C LEU A 122 -14.53 -6.11 -2.39
N GLY A 123 -15.13 -5.21 -1.60
CA GLY A 123 -16.03 -5.56 -0.52
C GLY A 123 -17.21 -4.61 -0.37
N ASN A 124 -18.27 -5.09 0.27
CA ASN A 124 -19.42 -4.28 0.66
C ASN A 124 -19.21 -3.67 2.04
N VAL A 125 -20.00 -2.66 2.38
CA VAL A 125 -20.04 -2.11 3.74
C VAL A 125 -20.29 -3.24 4.75
N GLY A 126 -19.42 -3.37 5.74
CA GLY A 126 -19.46 -4.42 6.76
C GLY A 126 -18.61 -5.65 6.48
N ASP A 127 -18.17 -5.87 5.23
CA ASP A 127 -17.26 -6.95 4.87
C ASP A 127 -15.88 -6.77 5.53
N GLY A 128 -15.19 -7.89 5.77
CA GLY A 128 -13.92 -7.93 6.49
C GLY A 128 -12.68 -7.92 5.60
N VAL A 129 -11.57 -7.37 6.12
CA VAL A 129 -10.22 -7.49 5.54
C VAL A 129 -9.25 -7.93 6.63
N LEU A 130 -8.55 -9.03 6.42
CA LEU A 130 -7.52 -9.52 7.34
C LEU A 130 -6.34 -8.56 7.35
N LEU A 131 -5.87 -8.20 8.55
CA LEU A 131 -4.76 -7.27 8.74
C LEU A 131 -3.91 -7.66 9.96
N ALA A 132 -2.64 -7.98 9.74
CA ALA A 132 -1.69 -8.29 10.82
C ALA A 132 -1.45 -7.11 11.76
N ARG A 133 -1.17 -7.39 13.03
CA ARG A 133 -0.57 -6.44 13.99
C ARG A 133 0.90 -6.79 14.24
N PRO A 134 1.82 -5.81 14.27
CA PRO A 134 1.59 -4.37 14.03
C PRO A 134 1.32 -4.06 12.54
N PHE A 135 0.82 -2.86 12.23
CA PHE A 135 0.53 -2.44 10.85
C PHE A 135 0.81 -0.95 10.64
N TYR A 136 0.87 -0.53 9.37
CA TYR A 136 0.89 0.90 9.03
C TYR A 136 -0.39 1.59 9.50
N LYS A 137 -0.24 2.62 10.34
CA LYS A 137 -1.32 3.32 11.04
C LYS A 137 -2.51 3.73 10.15
N ALA A 138 -2.29 4.04 8.87
CA ALA A 138 -3.38 4.47 7.99
C ALA A 138 -4.26 3.33 7.46
N PHE A 139 -3.81 2.07 7.49
CA PHE A 139 -4.55 0.95 6.90
C PHE A 139 -6.00 0.82 7.40
N PRO A 140 -6.31 0.82 8.71
CA PRO A 140 -7.69 0.77 9.16
C PRO A 140 -8.55 1.90 8.59
N TYR A 141 -8.00 3.10 8.47
CA TYR A 141 -8.73 4.26 7.94
C TYR A 141 -8.97 4.15 6.43
N ASN A 142 -7.95 3.74 5.67
CA ASN A 142 -8.06 3.54 4.22
C ASN A 142 -9.09 2.44 3.88
N LEU A 143 -9.21 1.41 4.73
CA LEU A 143 -10.19 0.34 4.57
C LEU A 143 -11.60 0.75 5.02
N SER A 144 -11.72 1.44 6.15
CA SER A 144 -13.01 1.62 6.83
C SER A 144 -13.72 2.92 6.45
N ASN A 145 -12.98 4.03 6.26
CA ASN A 145 -13.59 5.36 6.28
C ASN A 145 -14.59 5.60 5.14
N ARG A 146 -14.18 5.36 3.89
CA ARG A 146 -15.06 5.54 2.73
C ARG A 146 -15.79 4.24 2.36
N ALA A 147 -15.06 3.13 2.28
CA ALA A 147 -15.58 1.83 1.86
C ALA A 147 -16.43 1.10 2.93
N GLY A 148 -16.26 1.44 4.21
CA GLY A 148 -17.02 0.79 5.29
C GLY A 148 -16.61 -0.65 5.58
N LEU A 149 -15.41 -1.07 5.13
CA LEU A 149 -14.90 -2.40 5.45
C LEU A 149 -14.44 -2.47 6.91
N ARG A 150 -14.42 -3.68 7.46
CA ARG A 150 -14.01 -3.98 8.83
C ARG A 150 -12.62 -4.61 8.84
N PRO A 151 -11.60 -3.97 9.43
CA PRO A 151 -10.33 -4.63 9.68
C PRO A 151 -10.52 -5.81 10.66
N VAL A 152 -10.22 -7.01 10.20
CA VAL A 152 -10.14 -8.23 11.01
C VAL A 152 -8.70 -8.38 11.45
N PHE A 153 -8.40 -7.91 12.65
CA PHE A 153 -7.03 -7.85 13.15
C PHE A 153 -6.50 -9.23 13.52
N VAL A 154 -5.30 -9.55 13.03
CA VAL A 154 -4.60 -10.79 13.38
C VAL A 154 -3.47 -10.46 14.33
N SER A 155 -3.56 -10.96 15.56
CA SER A 155 -2.52 -10.80 16.57
C SER A 155 -1.47 -11.90 16.45
N PHE A 156 -0.20 -11.49 16.42
CA PHE A 156 0.93 -12.41 16.41
C PHE A 156 1.55 -12.64 17.79
N SER A 157 1.08 -11.92 18.82
CA SER A 157 1.51 -12.10 20.22
C SER A 157 3.04 -12.00 20.42
N GLY A 158 3.70 -11.11 19.67
CA GLY A 158 5.15 -10.91 19.73
C GLY A 158 5.94 -11.75 18.72
N GLU A 159 5.29 -12.69 18.04
CA GLU A 159 5.91 -13.41 16.91
C GLU A 159 5.94 -12.53 15.65
N ASP A 160 6.83 -12.88 14.72
CA ASP A 160 6.93 -12.22 13.42
C ASP A 160 5.65 -12.46 12.59
N PRO A 161 4.96 -11.40 12.13
CA PRO A 161 3.82 -11.54 11.23
C PRO A 161 4.16 -12.19 9.89
N PHE A 162 5.44 -12.28 9.51
CA PHE A 162 5.94 -13.01 8.34
C PHE A 162 6.61 -14.37 8.67
N GLY A 163 6.49 -14.82 9.92
CA GLY A 163 6.97 -16.13 10.33
C GLY A 163 6.27 -17.29 9.61
N PRO A 164 6.86 -18.51 9.61
CA PRO A 164 6.32 -19.68 8.91
C PRO A 164 4.86 -20.03 9.28
N GLU A 165 4.49 -19.85 10.55
CA GLU A 165 3.16 -20.18 11.08
C GLU A 165 2.11 -19.07 10.86
N SER A 166 2.49 -18.00 10.16
CA SER A 166 1.63 -16.81 10.06
C SER A 166 0.34 -17.06 9.28
N ALA A 167 0.37 -17.89 8.24
CA ALA A 167 -0.82 -18.23 7.47
C ALA A 167 -1.90 -18.92 8.33
N ALA A 168 -1.50 -19.82 9.25
CA ALA A 168 -2.42 -20.48 10.17
C ALA A 168 -3.10 -19.47 11.13
N LYS A 169 -2.39 -18.42 11.55
CA LYS A 169 -2.98 -17.35 12.38
C LYS A 169 -3.99 -16.51 11.59
N TYR A 170 -3.71 -16.21 10.32
CA TYR A 170 -4.67 -15.56 9.43
C TYR A 170 -5.92 -16.41 9.23
N GLU A 171 -5.75 -17.72 9.01
CA GLU A 171 -6.85 -18.67 8.84
C GLU A 171 -7.73 -18.74 10.09
N ARG A 172 -7.13 -18.82 11.28
CA ARG A 172 -7.90 -18.80 12.54
C ARG A 172 -8.74 -17.52 12.66
N ALA A 173 -8.14 -16.35 12.45
CA ALA A 173 -8.85 -15.07 12.53
C ALA A 173 -9.97 -14.94 11.48
N LEU A 174 -9.75 -15.49 10.28
CA LEU A 174 -10.77 -15.59 9.23
C LEU A 174 -11.98 -16.42 9.70
N LEU A 175 -11.74 -17.60 10.27
CA LEU A 175 -12.79 -18.50 10.74
C LEU A 175 -13.56 -17.88 11.92
N GLU A 176 -12.87 -17.30 12.90
CA GLU A 176 -13.49 -16.57 14.02
C GLU A 176 -14.37 -15.40 13.53
N ALA A 177 -13.91 -14.64 12.53
CA ALA A 177 -14.69 -13.56 11.95
C ALA A 177 -15.97 -14.05 11.25
N ARG A 178 -15.89 -15.20 10.56
CA ARG A 178 -17.06 -15.83 9.91
C ARG A 178 -18.09 -16.30 10.93
N GLU A 179 -17.66 -16.87 12.05
CA GLU A 179 -18.55 -17.24 13.17
C GLU A 179 -19.29 -16.02 13.75
N GLN A 180 -18.67 -14.83 13.68
CA GLN A 180 -19.27 -13.55 14.06
C GLN A 180 -20.13 -12.91 12.94
N GLY A 181 -20.37 -13.63 11.83
CA GLY A 181 -21.18 -13.15 10.71
C GLY A 181 -20.46 -12.15 9.79
N ILE A 182 -19.13 -12.04 9.87
CA ILE A 182 -18.34 -11.15 9.00
C ILE A 182 -17.89 -11.92 7.76
N THR A 183 -18.30 -11.44 6.57
CA THR A 183 -17.78 -11.96 5.30
C THR A 183 -16.44 -11.32 5.01
N VAL A 184 -15.35 -12.06 5.19
CA VAL A 184 -14.01 -11.59 4.85
C VAL A 184 -13.78 -11.71 3.34
N ARG A 185 -13.25 -10.64 2.73
CA ARG A 185 -13.07 -10.51 1.27
C ARG A 185 -11.61 -10.49 0.84
N ALA A 186 -10.72 -10.03 1.71
CA ALA A 186 -9.32 -9.85 1.35
C ALA A 186 -8.37 -10.04 2.53
N LEU A 187 -7.11 -10.32 2.21
CA LEU A 187 -5.94 -10.16 3.08
C LEU A 187 -5.12 -8.97 2.58
N LEU A 188 -4.84 -8.01 3.46
CA LEU A 188 -3.94 -6.88 3.18
C LEU A 188 -2.64 -7.07 3.96
N LEU A 189 -1.52 -7.05 3.24
CA LEU A 189 -0.18 -7.05 3.82
C LEU A 189 0.66 -5.87 3.30
N CYS A 190 1.73 -5.54 4.01
CA CYS A 190 2.75 -4.60 3.59
C CYS A 190 4.09 -5.34 3.53
N ASN A 191 4.70 -5.47 2.37
CA ASN A 191 5.95 -6.21 2.16
C ASN A 191 6.88 -5.40 1.25
N PRO A 192 8.01 -4.86 1.73
CA PRO A 192 8.54 -4.95 3.09
C PRO A 192 7.62 -4.36 4.18
N HIS A 193 7.71 -4.90 5.40
CA HIS A 193 6.75 -4.64 6.47
C HIS A 193 6.92 -3.28 7.14
N ASN A 194 5.86 -2.46 7.14
CA ASN A 194 5.76 -1.30 8.01
C ASN A 194 4.92 -1.63 9.24
N PRO A 195 5.48 -1.59 10.47
CA PRO A 195 6.67 -0.84 10.88
C PRO A 195 7.96 -1.66 11.12
N LEU A 196 8.00 -2.94 10.75
CA LEU A 196 9.06 -3.86 11.21
C LEU A 196 10.36 -3.77 10.39
N GLY A 197 10.32 -3.27 9.16
CA GLY A 197 11.49 -3.16 8.29
C GLY A 197 11.96 -4.50 7.73
N THR A 198 11.16 -5.56 7.79
CA THR A 198 11.50 -6.91 7.35
C THR A 198 10.74 -7.32 6.09
N CYS A 199 11.34 -8.17 5.26
CA CYS A 199 10.68 -8.74 4.09
C CYS A 199 10.06 -10.10 4.42
N ALA A 200 8.96 -10.45 3.75
CA ALA A 200 8.42 -11.79 3.80
C ALA A 200 9.27 -12.74 2.95
N ALA A 201 9.58 -13.92 3.49
CA ALA A 201 10.20 -14.97 2.71
C ALA A 201 9.25 -15.43 1.58
N ARG A 202 9.82 -15.86 0.46
CA ARG A 202 9.03 -16.34 -0.70
C ARG A 202 8.02 -17.42 -0.30
N GLN A 203 8.40 -18.35 0.57
CA GLN A 203 7.51 -19.42 1.02
C GLN A 203 6.35 -18.90 1.87
N THR A 204 6.57 -17.86 2.68
CA THR A 204 5.51 -17.18 3.44
C THR A 204 4.51 -16.49 2.50
N LEU A 205 4.99 -15.83 1.44
CA LEU A 205 4.09 -15.23 0.45
C LEU A 205 3.24 -16.29 -0.27
N ILE A 206 3.84 -17.45 -0.59
CA ILE A 206 3.11 -18.58 -1.19
C ILE A 206 2.04 -19.10 -0.24
N SER A 207 2.33 -19.28 1.06
CA SER A 207 1.32 -19.77 2.00
C SER A 207 0.15 -18.80 2.16
N TYR A 208 0.37 -17.48 2.03
CA TYR A 208 -0.73 -16.51 1.96
C TYR A 208 -1.55 -16.63 0.69
N MET A 209 -0.90 -16.85 -0.46
CA MET A 209 -1.59 -17.07 -1.73
C MET A 209 -2.44 -18.35 -1.69
N GLU A 210 -1.91 -19.45 -1.13
CA GLU A 210 -2.63 -20.71 -0.92
C GLU A 210 -3.83 -20.54 0.03
N LEU A 211 -3.65 -19.79 1.12
CA LEU A 211 -4.75 -19.47 2.04
C LEU A 211 -5.85 -18.66 1.32
N CYS A 212 -5.45 -17.65 0.53
CA CYS A 212 -6.39 -16.85 -0.23
C CYS A 212 -7.12 -17.68 -1.29
N GLN A 213 -6.44 -18.61 -1.96
CA GLN A 213 -7.05 -19.58 -2.86
C GLN A 213 -8.08 -20.46 -2.15
N LYS A 214 -7.70 -21.04 -1.00
CA LYS A 214 -8.55 -21.95 -0.22
C LYS A 214 -9.89 -21.32 0.15
N TYR A 215 -9.89 -20.02 0.43
CA TYR A 215 -11.07 -19.29 0.90
C TYR A 215 -11.65 -18.28 -0.09
N ASN A 216 -11.15 -18.26 -1.33
CA ASN A 216 -11.53 -17.33 -2.37
C ASN A 216 -11.45 -15.86 -1.91
N LEU A 217 -10.33 -15.51 -1.27
CA LEU A 217 -10.01 -14.16 -0.82
C LEU A 217 -9.10 -13.47 -1.82
N HIS A 218 -9.25 -12.15 -1.95
CA HIS A 218 -8.25 -11.33 -2.61
C HIS A 218 -7.01 -11.19 -1.72
N VAL A 219 -5.82 -11.09 -2.33
CA VAL A 219 -4.60 -10.66 -1.65
C VAL A 219 -4.15 -9.32 -2.20
N ILE A 220 -4.00 -8.35 -1.29
CA ILE A 220 -3.53 -7.00 -1.59
C ILE A 220 -2.15 -6.86 -0.94
N SER A 221 -1.10 -6.84 -1.75
CA SER A 221 0.28 -6.65 -1.31
C SER A 221 0.67 -5.18 -1.49
N ASP A 222 0.73 -4.42 -0.40
CA ASP A 222 1.35 -3.09 -0.40
C ASP A 222 2.88 -3.26 -0.43
N GLU A 223 3.48 -3.03 -1.60
CA GLU A 223 4.91 -3.19 -1.84
C GLU A 223 5.62 -1.85 -2.01
N ILE A 224 5.10 -0.78 -1.38
CA ILE A 224 5.63 0.59 -1.48
C ILE A 224 7.12 0.75 -1.10
N TYR A 225 7.68 -0.19 -0.34
CA TYR A 225 9.09 -0.24 0.07
C TYR A 225 9.93 -1.22 -0.75
N GLY A 226 9.40 -1.81 -1.83
CA GLY A 226 10.03 -2.91 -2.55
C GLY A 226 11.41 -2.59 -3.15
N LEU A 227 11.74 -1.31 -3.34
CA LEU A 227 13.06 -0.85 -3.79
C LEU A 227 13.87 -0.14 -2.70
N SER A 228 13.37 -0.16 -1.46
CA SER A 228 14.05 0.32 -0.26
C SER A 228 14.71 -0.84 0.49
N CYS A 229 15.17 -1.88 -0.22
CA CYS A 229 15.89 -3.01 0.34
C CYS A 229 17.35 -2.97 -0.09
N TRP A 230 18.27 -3.18 0.85
CA TRP A 230 19.71 -3.16 0.62
C TRP A 230 20.39 -4.30 1.37
N GLU A 231 21.56 -4.71 0.89
CA GLU A 231 22.41 -5.64 1.62
C GLU A 231 23.00 -4.93 2.84
N ASN A 232 22.77 -5.49 4.02
CA ASN A 232 23.37 -5.00 5.25
C ASN A 232 24.40 -6.02 5.75
N PRO A 233 25.70 -5.70 5.73
CA PRO A 233 26.75 -6.59 6.22
C PRO A 233 26.60 -7.00 7.70
N GLU A 234 25.87 -6.22 8.50
CA GLU A 234 25.61 -6.53 9.91
C GLU A 234 24.44 -7.51 10.12
N THR A 235 23.61 -7.72 9.09
CA THR A 235 22.48 -8.67 9.10
C THR A 235 22.44 -9.47 7.79
N PRO A 236 23.47 -10.28 7.49
CA PRO A 236 23.59 -11.01 6.22
C PRO A 236 22.48 -12.06 6.01
N GLU A 237 21.84 -12.50 7.09
CA GLU A 237 20.70 -13.42 7.09
C GLU A 237 19.34 -12.74 6.86
N ALA A 238 19.30 -11.41 6.72
CA ALA A 238 18.07 -10.69 6.47
C ALA A 238 17.37 -11.20 5.20
N THR A 239 16.07 -11.43 5.31
CA THR A 239 15.28 -11.94 4.19
C THR A 239 15.26 -10.90 3.07
N THR A 240 15.59 -11.33 1.85
CA THR A 240 15.55 -10.48 0.67
C THR A 240 14.12 -10.25 0.18
N PHE A 241 13.86 -9.10 -0.43
CA PHE A 241 12.54 -8.77 -0.95
C PHE A 241 12.15 -9.68 -2.12
N HIS A 242 10.94 -10.24 -2.01
CA HIS A 242 10.24 -10.90 -3.09
C HIS A 242 8.89 -10.20 -3.29
N SER A 243 8.63 -9.73 -4.51
CA SER A 243 7.30 -9.26 -4.89
C SER A 243 6.37 -10.46 -5.07
N MET A 244 5.08 -10.31 -4.73
CA MET A 244 4.07 -11.29 -5.14
C MET A 244 3.98 -11.44 -6.67
N LEU A 245 4.33 -10.40 -7.43
CA LEU A 245 4.40 -10.48 -8.90
C LEU A 245 5.49 -11.43 -9.39
N SER A 246 6.53 -11.71 -8.58
CA SER A 246 7.63 -12.61 -8.94
C SER A 246 7.29 -14.10 -8.81
N ILE A 247 6.13 -14.41 -8.23
CA ILE A 247 5.67 -15.79 -7.99
C ILE A 247 4.77 -16.18 -9.16
N ASN A 248 5.08 -17.30 -9.84
CA ASN A 248 4.15 -17.88 -10.80
C ASN A 248 2.90 -18.40 -10.05
N PRO A 249 1.69 -17.89 -10.33
CA PRO A 249 0.47 -18.29 -9.62
C PRO A 249 -0.05 -19.69 -9.99
N ASP A 250 0.45 -20.32 -11.06
CA ASP A 250 -0.03 -21.61 -11.54
C ASP A 250 0.00 -22.68 -10.43
N GLY A 251 -1.15 -23.27 -10.14
CA GLY A 251 -1.31 -24.27 -9.08
C GLY A 251 -1.30 -23.72 -7.64
N ILE A 252 -1.13 -22.41 -7.45
CA ILE A 252 -1.07 -21.76 -6.12
C ILE A 252 -2.36 -20.97 -5.83
N ILE A 253 -2.74 -20.08 -6.75
CA ILE A 253 -3.91 -19.20 -6.59
C ILE A 253 -4.49 -18.83 -7.94
N ASN A 254 -5.80 -18.58 -8.00
CA ASN A 254 -6.41 -17.88 -9.13
C ASN A 254 -5.75 -16.49 -9.24
N PRO A 255 -5.02 -16.19 -10.34
CA PRO A 255 -4.27 -14.94 -10.47
C PRO A 255 -5.17 -13.69 -10.44
N ALA A 256 -6.49 -13.84 -10.67
CA ALA A 256 -7.44 -12.73 -10.58
C ALA A 256 -7.66 -12.24 -9.14
N LEU A 257 -7.16 -12.97 -8.13
CA LEU A 257 -7.22 -12.61 -6.71
C LEU A 257 -5.95 -11.88 -6.24
N VAL A 258 -4.92 -11.72 -7.07
CA VAL A 258 -3.63 -11.11 -6.69
C VAL A 258 -3.55 -9.67 -7.15
N HIS A 259 -3.29 -8.77 -6.20
CA HIS A 259 -3.18 -7.33 -6.43
C HIS A 259 -1.95 -6.78 -5.73
N VAL A 260 -1.08 -6.08 -6.47
CA VAL A 260 0.12 -5.44 -5.91
C VAL A 260 -0.02 -3.93 -6.00
N LEU A 261 0.32 -3.24 -4.93
CA LEU A 261 0.31 -1.78 -4.85
C LEU A 261 1.75 -1.27 -4.77
N TRP A 262 2.03 -0.19 -5.47
CA TRP A 262 3.33 0.47 -5.41
C TRP A 262 3.19 1.97 -5.61
N GLY A 263 4.20 2.74 -5.20
CA GLY A 263 4.27 4.16 -5.49
C GLY A 263 5.63 4.77 -5.18
N ILE A 264 5.84 5.98 -5.65
CA ILE A 264 7.17 6.65 -5.64
C ILE A 264 7.48 7.37 -4.32
N SER A 265 6.57 7.29 -3.35
CA SER A 265 6.66 8.07 -2.12
C SER A 265 7.84 7.66 -1.24
N LYS A 266 8.16 6.36 -1.19
CA LYS A 266 9.21 5.82 -0.31
C LYS A 266 10.46 5.50 -1.11
N ASP A 267 10.32 4.61 -2.09
CA ASP A 267 11.42 4.15 -2.92
C ASP A 267 12.12 5.26 -3.71
N LEU A 268 11.39 6.30 -4.15
CA LEU A 268 11.97 7.43 -4.88
C LEU A 268 11.87 8.77 -4.13
N GLY A 269 11.62 8.77 -2.81
CA GLY A 269 11.60 10.00 -1.99
C GLY A 269 10.57 11.07 -2.41
N MET A 270 9.61 10.75 -3.28
CA MET A 270 8.70 11.73 -3.89
C MET A 270 7.31 11.73 -3.24
N ASN A 271 7.24 11.79 -1.90
CA ASN A 271 5.97 11.81 -1.15
C ASN A 271 5.01 12.91 -1.64
N GLY A 272 5.56 14.09 -1.96
CA GLY A 272 4.81 15.27 -2.37
C GLY A 272 4.08 15.13 -3.71
N VAL A 273 4.58 14.28 -4.61
CA VAL A 273 4.08 14.11 -5.99
C VAL A 273 2.79 13.30 -6.06
N ARG A 274 2.49 12.51 -5.02
CA ARG A 274 1.24 11.73 -4.88
C ARG A 274 1.00 10.76 -6.04
N MET A 275 2.01 10.00 -6.47
CA MET A 275 1.84 8.95 -7.46
C MET A 275 1.94 7.56 -6.83
N GLY A 276 0.92 6.75 -7.06
CA GLY A 276 0.89 5.32 -6.79
C GLY A 276 0.18 4.57 -7.91
N CYS A 277 0.11 3.26 -7.81
CA CYS A 277 -0.62 2.42 -8.74
C CYS A 277 -1.11 1.13 -8.07
N VAL A 278 -2.20 0.59 -8.63
CA VAL A 278 -2.65 -0.80 -8.43
C VAL A 278 -2.22 -1.60 -9.66
N VAL A 279 -1.65 -2.78 -9.46
CA VAL A 279 -1.37 -3.77 -10.50
C VAL A 279 -2.24 -5.01 -10.27
N SER A 280 -3.03 -5.39 -11.27
CA SER A 280 -3.77 -6.65 -11.31
C SER A 280 -3.80 -7.23 -12.73
N GLN A 281 -2.99 -8.26 -12.96
CA GLN A 281 -2.69 -8.75 -14.31
C GLN A 281 -3.82 -9.51 -15.00
N THR A 282 -4.72 -10.15 -14.24
CA THR A 282 -5.76 -11.02 -14.83
C THR A 282 -7.17 -10.67 -14.38
N ASN A 283 -7.37 -9.59 -13.63
CA ASN A 283 -8.68 -9.14 -13.18
C ASN A 283 -9.10 -7.84 -13.88
N GLN A 284 -9.43 -7.96 -15.18
CA GLN A 284 -9.83 -6.82 -15.99
C GLN A 284 -11.13 -6.15 -15.51
N SER A 285 -12.00 -6.88 -14.81
CA SER A 285 -13.18 -6.31 -14.18
C SER A 285 -12.82 -5.40 -13.01
N LEU A 286 -11.85 -5.80 -12.17
CA LEU A 286 -11.31 -4.94 -11.13
C LEU A 286 -10.65 -3.70 -11.74
N ILE A 287 -9.81 -3.84 -12.78
CA ILE A 287 -9.18 -2.70 -13.43
C ILE A 287 -10.23 -1.68 -13.91
N ARG A 288 -11.27 -2.13 -14.62
CA ARG A 288 -12.37 -1.25 -15.07
C ARG A 288 -13.09 -0.57 -13.90
N ALA A 289 -13.36 -1.29 -12.83
CA ALA A 289 -14.02 -0.72 -11.65
C ALA A 289 -13.14 0.32 -10.92
N LEU A 290 -11.83 0.06 -10.83
CA LEU A 290 -10.87 1.02 -10.26
C LEU A 290 -10.80 2.31 -11.10
N GLN A 291 -10.86 2.22 -12.43
CA GLN A 291 -10.87 3.39 -13.32
C GLN A 291 -12.09 4.29 -13.12
N THR A 292 -13.22 3.72 -12.66
CA THR A 292 -14.42 4.52 -12.34
C THR A 292 -14.37 5.17 -10.97
N ASN A 293 -13.45 4.73 -10.10
CA ASN A 293 -13.34 5.16 -8.70
C ASN A 293 -12.03 5.92 -8.41
N SER A 294 -11.19 6.11 -9.44
CA SER A 294 -9.90 6.82 -9.39
C SER A 294 -10.04 8.30 -9.65
#